data_AF-A0A6T9S9W4-F1
#
_entry.id   AF-A0A6T9S9W4-F1
#
_cell.length_a   1.000
_cell.length_b   1.000
_cell.length_c   1.000
_cell.angle_alpha   90.00
_cell.angle_beta   90.00
_cell.angle_gamma   90.00
#
_symmetry.space_group_name_H-M   'P 1'
#
loop_
_entity.id
_entity.type
_entity.pdbx_description
1 polymer ?
#
loop_
_entity_poly.entity_id
_entity_poly.type
_entity_poly.pdbx_seq_one_letter_code
_entity_poly.pdbx_strand_id
1 'polypeptide(L)'
;EIGDGLPDLVHTSVCTKALEQAGFEVLEARDCTLDGHLAGGEAWYVPLTPSWNPLKWPRFQFNPIMFRVMPVLLHLFEWLGVVPEGTVKTQVMLQAGGVGLAKGGQQGVFTPAWLMVGRKPL
;
A
#
# COMPACT_ATOMS: atom_id res chain seq x y z
N GLU A 1 -12.26 4.54 13.73
CA GLU A 1 -11.27 4.11 12.72
C GLU A 1 -9.89 4.60 13.15
N ILE A 2 -8.85 3.77 13.07
CA ILE A 2 -7.48 4.18 13.43
C ILE A 2 -6.79 4.63 12.13
N GLY A 3 -7.06 5.88 11.70
CA GLY A 3 -6.28 6.72 10.77
C GLY A 3 -5.72 6.18 9.43
N ASP A 4 -5.91 4.91 9.11
CA ASP A 4 -5.32 4.17 7.98
C ASP A 4 -6.39 3.45 7.15
N GLY A 5 -7.65 3.68 7.49
CA GLY A 5 -8.76 3.28 6.63
C GLY A 5 -8.85 4.23 5.44
N LEU A 6 -8.83 3.65 4.24
CA LEU A 6 -9.33 4.32 3.04
C LEU A 6 -10.86 4.25 3.14
N PRO A 7 -11.56 5.36 3.45
CA PRO A 7 -12.94 5.33 3.95
C PRO A 7 -13.95 4.73 2.95
N ASP A 8 -13.62 4.69 1.66
CA ASP A 8 -14.43 4.02 0.63
C ASP A 8 -13.54 3.35 -0.43
N LEU A 9 -13.04 2.15 -0.15
CA LEU A 9 -12.52 1.28 -1.20
C LEU A 9 -13.68 0.65 -1.96
N VAL A 10 -13.70 0.86 -3.27
CA VAL A 10 -14.71 0.28 -4.17
C VAL A 10 -14.08 -0.77 -5.07
N HIS A 11 -14.89 -1.72 -5.53
CA HIS A 11 -14.45 -2.70 -6.50
C HIS A 11 -14.11 -2.01 -7.84
N THR A 12 -13.12 -2.53 -8.57
CA THR A 12 -12.65 -1.97 -9.84
C THR A 12 -13.76 -1.79 -10.87
N SER A 13 -14.75 -2.68 -10.89
CA SER A 13 -15.93 -2.57 -11.74
C SER A 13 -16.79 -1.32 -11.44
N VAL A 14 -16.81 -0.86 -10.19
CA VAL A 14 -17.52 0.37 -9.80
C VAL A 14 -16.79 1.58 -10.36
N CYS A 15 -15.46 1.61 -10.27
CA CYS A 15 -14.64 2.66 -10.88
C CYS A 15 -14.86 2.73 -12.39
N THR A 16 -14.81 1.60 -13.10
CA THR A 16 -15.00 1.55 -14.55
C THR A 16 -16.41 1.97 -14.96
N LYS A 17 -17.44 1.52 -14.24
CA LYS A 17 -18.83 1.96 -14.48
C LYS A 17 -19.02 3.45 -14.23
N ALA A 18 -18.36 4.02 -13.22
CA ALA A 18 -18.43 5.45 -12.95
C ALA A 18 -17.84 6.26 -14.12
N LEU A 19 -16.77 5.76 -14.75
CA LEU A 19 -16.20 6.39 -15.95
C LEU A 19 -17.18 6.37 -17.14
N GLU A 20 -17.85 5.24 -17.37
CA GLU A 20 -18.90 5.11 -18.40
C GLU A 20 -20.08 6.06 -18.11
N GLN A 21 -20.55 6.10 -16.86
CA GLN A 21 -21.67 6.96 -16.43
C GLN A 21 -21.35 8.44 -16.53
N ALA A 22 -20.08 8.82 -16.40
CA ALA A 22 -19.61 10.17 -16.64
C ALA A 22 -19.62 10.56 -18.14
N GLY A 23 -20.00 9.64 -19.03
CA GLY A 23 -20.14 9.87 -20.46
C GLY A 23 -18.85 9.65 -21.25
N PHE A 24 -17.82 9.02 -20.66
CA PHE A 24 -16.62 8.63 -21.40
C PHE A 24 -16.80 7.27 -22.07
N GLU A 25 -16.23 7.12 -23.25
CA GLU A 25 -16.04 5.82 -23.87
C GLU A 25 -14.78 5.17 -23.26
N VAL A 26 -14.95 4.03 -22.59
CA VAL A 26 -13.83 3.31 -21.96
C VAL A 26 -13.01 2.62 -23.05
N LEU A 27 -11.78 3.08 -23.24
CA LEU A 27 -10.82 2.46 -24.16
C LEU A 27 -10.03 1.34 -23.49
N GLU A 28 -9.73 1.51 -22.20
CA GLU A 28 -8.89 0.60 -21.45
C GLU A 28 -9.28 0.64 -19.97
N ALA A 29 -9.40 -0.52 -19.34
CA ALA A 29 -9.56 -0.65 -17.90
C ALA A 29 -8.83 -1.92 -17.44
N ARG A 30 -7.74 -1.77 -16.70
CA ARG A 30 -6.93 -2.92 -16.27
C ARG A 30 -6.06 -2.60 -15.06
N ASP A 31 -5.55 -3.66 -14.45
CA ASP A 31 -4.61 -3.58 -13.33
C ASP A 31 -3.17 -3.45 -13.84
N CYS A 32 -2.56 -2.27 -13.66
CA CYS A 32 -1.17 -2.02 -14.05
C CYS A 32 -0.16 -2.78 -13.21
N THR A 33 -0.53 -3.25 -12.03
CA THR A 33 0.41 -4.02 -11.20
C THR A 33 0.73 -5.38 -11.79
N LEU A 34 -0.15 -5.92 -12.64
CA LEU A 34 0.08 -7.16 -13.37
C LEU A 34 1.10 -6.98 -14.51
N ASP A 35 1.24 -5.77 -15.07
CA ASP A 35 2.24 -5.51 -16.13
C ASP A 35 3.67 -5.54 -15.62
N GLY A 36 3.91 -4.99 -14.43
CA GLY A 36 5.24 -4.94 -13.83
C GLY A 36 5.81 -6.35 -13.65
N HIS A 37 4.95 -7.32 -13.34
CA HIS A 37 5.29 -8.74 -13.29
C HIS A 37 5.67 -9.32 -14.66
N LEU A 38 4.99 -8.90 -15.73
CA LEU A 38 5.24 -9.39 -17.09
C LEU A 38 6.58 -8.90 -17.66
N ALA A 39 7.10 -7.76 -17.17
CA ALA A 39 8.39 -7.19 -17.57
C ALA A 39 9.58 -7.59 -16.67
N GLY A 40 9.40 -8.57 -15.77
CA GLY A 40 10.45 -9.04 -14.84
C GLY A 40 10.64 -8.17 -13.60
N GLY A 41 9.69 -7.27 -13.30
CA GLY A 41 9.67 -6.49 -12.07
C GLY A 41 9.17 -7.29 -10.85
N GLU A 42 9.57 -6.87 -9.65
CA GLU A 42 9.05 -7.41 -8.38
C GLU A 42 7.58 -6.99 -8.18
N ALA A 43 6.79 -7.80 -7.47
CA ALA A 43 5.42 -7.44 -7.11
C ALA A 43 5.39 -6.12 -6.33
N TRP A 44 4.36 -5.31 -6.55
CA TRP A 44 4.17 -4.04 -5.83
C TRP A 44 4.16 -4.20 -4.30
N TYR A 45 3.72 -5.37 -3.80
CA TYR A 45 3.66 -5.66 -2.37
C TYR A 45 4.98 -6.18 -1.78
N VAL A 46 5.98 -6.54 -2.60
CA VAL A 46 7.28 -7.07 -2.13
C VAL A 46 7.99 -6.12 -1.16
N PRO A 47 8.02 -4.80 -1.36
CA PRO A 47 8.59 -3.86 -0.39
C PRO A 47 7.94 -3.88 1.00
N LEU A 48 6.71 -4.38 1.12
CA LEU A 48 5.97 -4.52 2.38
C LEU A 48 6.18 -5.90 3.04
N THR A 49 6.94 -6.79 2.40
CA THR A 49 7.25 -8.12 2.93
C THR A 49 8.62 -8.15 3.64
N PRO A 50 8.77 -8.99 4.67
CA PRO A 50 10.03 -9.11 5.41
C PRO A 50 11.21 -9.54 4.53
N SER A 51 12.40 -9.10 4.93
CA SER A 51 13.69 -9.51 4.33
C SER A 51 14.76 -9.52 5.40
N TRP A 52 15.44 -10.64 5.62
CA TRP A 52 16.59 -10.69 6.52
C TRP A 52 17.85 -10.01 5.96
N ASN A 53 17.84 -9.58 4.69
CA ASN A 53 18.92 -8.77 4.13
C ASN A 53 18.83 -7.33 4.66
N PRO A 54 19.81 -6.85 5.45
CA PRO A 54 19.80 -5.51 6.04
C PRO A 54 19.95 -4.39 5.01
N LEU A 55 20.50 -4.67 3.81
CA LEU A 55 20.63 -3.71 2.72
C LEU A 55 19.30 -3.45 2.01
N LYS A 56 18.29 -4.30 2.20
CA LYS A 56 16.95 -4.13 1.61
C LYS A 56 16.04 -3.34 2.56
N TRP A 57 16.31 -2.05 2.71
CA TRP A 57 15.38 -1.12 3.37
C TRP A 57 14.23 -0.76 2.41
N PRO A 58 12.95 -0.67 2.83
CA PRO A 58 12.41 -0.78 4.19
C PRO A 58 12.15 -2.22 4.68
N ARG A 59 12.29 -3.25 3.84
CA ARG A 59 11.90 -4.64 4.13
C ARG A 59 12.50 -5.25 5.40
N PHE A 60 13.71 -4.84 5.77
CA PHE A 60 14.35 -5.30 7.00
C PHE A 60 13.55 -4.96 8.27
N GLN A 61 12.88 -3.80 8.28
CA GLN A 61 12.06 -3.38 9.42
C GLN A 61 10.81 -4.25 9.62
N PHE A 62 10.36 -4.91 8.54
CA PHE A 62 9.18 -5.78 8.56
C PHE A 62 9.46 -7.18 9.12
N ASN A 63 10.73 -7.50 9.45
CA ASN A 63 11.05 -8.78 10.12
C ASN A 63 10.38 -8.86 11.50
N PRO A 64 9.88 -10.02 11.94
CA PRO A 64 9.12 -10.15 13.20
C PRO A 64 9.83 -9.61 14.45
N ILE A 65 11.16 -9.63 14.47
CA ILE A 65 11.97 -9.08 15.56
C ILE A 65 11.99 -7.54 15.45
N MET A 66 12.41 -7.01 14.30
CA MET A 66 12.50 -5.57 14.06
C MET A 66 11.15 -4.88 14.17
N PHE A 67 10.08 -5.54 13.73
CA PHE A 67 8.71 -5.06 13.81
C PHE A 67 8.29 -4.72 15.24
N ARG A 68 8.81 -5.46 16.23
CA ARG A 68 8.58 -5.20 17.67
C ARG A 68 9.59 -4.24 18.28
N VAL A 69 10.83 -4.23 17.80
CA VAL A 69 11.90 -3.38 18.33
C VAL A 69 11.74 -1.92 17.87
N MET A 70 11.32 -1.68 16.62
CA MET A 70 11.23 -0.33 16.06
C MET A 70 10.29 0.61 16.84
N PRO A 71 9.07 0.20 17.24
CA PRO A 71 8.21 1.06 18.06
C PRO A 71 8.82 1.38 19.43
N VAL A 72 9.55 0.44 20.05
CA VAL A 72 10.23 0.64 21.34
C VAL A 72 11.37 1.66 21.20
N LEU A 73 12.15 1.56 20.13
CA LEU A 73 13.22 2.51 19.83
C LEU A 73 12.65 3.92 19.54
N LEU A 74 11.58 4.00 18.74
CA LEU A 74 10.91 5.27 18.46
C LEU A 74 10.29 5.87 19.72
N HIS A 75 9.80 5.05 20.64
CA HIS A 75 9.30 5.54 21.92
C HIS A 75 10.40 6.17 22.77
N LEU A 76 11.59 5.58 22.79
CA LEU A 76 12.75 6.20 23.43
C LEU A 76 13.11 7.53 22.76
N PHE A 77 13.10 7.60 21.43
CA PHE A 77 13.39 8.86 20.72
C PHE A 77 12.31 9.93 20.92
N GLU A 78 11.05 9.52 21.06
CA GLU A 78 9.94 10.42 21.37
C GLU A 78 10.10 10.97 22.79
N TRP A 79 10.45 10.10 23.74
CA TRP A 79 10.75 10.49 25.12
C TRP A 79 11.97 11.41 25.25
N LEU A 80 13.01 11.19 24.44
CA LEU A 80 14.19 12.05 24.36
C LEU A 80 13.94 13.35 23.58
N GLY A 81 12.76 13.55 22.99
CA GLY A 81 12.42 14.73 22.19
C GLY A 81 13.11 14.80 20.83
N VAL A 82 13.66 13.69 20.35
CA VAL A 82 14.31 13.59 19.03
C VAL A 82 13.26 13.48 17.91
N VAL A 83 12.12 12.85 18.19
CA VAL A 83 10.98 12.76 17.26
C VAL A 83 9.72 13.36 17.90
N PRO A 84 8.78 13.89 17.09
CA PRO A 84 7.54 14.47 17.61
C PRO A 84 6.67 13.48 18.37
N GLU A 85 5.89 13.98 19.33
CA GLU A 85 4.87 13.20 20.02
C GLU A 85 3.87 12.60 19.03
N GLY A 86 3.50 11.33 19.26
CA GLY A 86 2.61 10.56 18.38
C GLY A 86 3.32 9.81 17.25
N THR A 87 4.64 9.94 17.08
CA THR A 87 5.41 9.22 16.06
C THR A 87 5.26 7.70 16.23
N VAL A 88 5.34 7.19 17.46
CA VAL A 88 5.15 5.76 17.74
C VAL A 88 3.76 5.28 17.32
N LYS A 89 2.72 6.07 17.61
CA LYS A 89 1.34 5.73 17.27
C LYS A 89 1.15 5.64 15.75
N THR A 90 1.70 6.60 15.01
CA THR A 90 1.70 6.61 13.54
C THR A 90 2.47 5.42 12.98
N GLN A 91 3.63 5.09 13.54
CA GLN A 91 4.41 3.92 13.13
C GLN A 91 3.61 2.62 13.30
N VAL A 92 3.00 2.39 14.46
CA VAL A 92 2.21 1.17 14.72
C VAL A 92 1.00 1.08 13.79
N MET A 93 0.34 2.21 13.52
CA MET A 93 -0.76 2.30 12.57
C MET A 93 -0.30 1.91 11.15
N LEU A 94 0.76 2.54 10.62
CA LEU A 94 1.29 2.25 9.28
C LEU A 94 1.82 0.82 9.16
N GLN A 95 2.37 0.27 10.24
CA GLN A 95 2.79 -1.13 10.31
C GLN A 95 1.60 -2.08 10.12
N ALA A 96 0.46 -1.82 10.78
CA ALA A 96 -0.75 -2.60 10.60
C ALA A 96 -1.29 -2.51 9.17
N GLY A 97 -1.33 -1.30 8.60
CA GLY A 97 -1.68 -1.05 7.20
C GLY A 97 -0.82 -1.81 6.22
N GLY A 98 0.50 -1.72 6.37
CA GLY A 98 1.47 -2.42 5.52
C GLY A 98 1.26 -3.94 5.53
N VAL A 99 0.95 -4.54 6.68
CA VAL A 99 0.62 -5.98 6.77
C VAL A 99 -0.68 -6.30 6.03
N GLY A 100 -1.70 -5.45 6.16
CA GLY A 100 -2.97 -5.60 5.45
C GLY A 100 -2.79 -5.52 3.92
N LEU A 101 -2.09 -4.49 3.45
CA LEU A 101 -1.79 -4.27 2.05
C LEU A 101 -0.94 -5.40 1.45
N ALA A 102 0.09 -5.85 2.17
CA ALA A 102 0.93 -6.97 1.72
C ALA A 102 0.10 -8.25 1.50
N LYS A 103 -0.80 -8.57 2.44
CA LYS A 103 -1.70 -9.71 2.32
C LYS A 103 -2.71 -9.51 1.19
N GLY A 104 -3.28 -8.32 1.05
CA GLY A 104 -4.23 -7.99 -0.02
C GLY A 104 -3.62 -8.15 -1.41
N GLY A 105 -2.36 -7.71 -1.58
CA GLY A 105 -1.59 -7.91 -2.80
C GLY A 105 -1.24 -9.37 -3.07
N GLN A 106 -0.81 -10.13 -2.06
CA GLN A 106 -0.51 -11.56 -2.19
C GLN A 106 -1.74 -12.39 -2.58
N GLN A 107 -2.91 -12.02 -2.07
CA GLN A 107 -4.18 -12.70 -2.37
C GLN A 107 -4.82 -12.23 -3.68
N GLY A 108 -4.30 -11.16 -4.30
CA GLY A 108 -4.88 -10.58 -5.51
C GLY A 108 -6.24 -9.91 -5.30
N VAL A 109 -6.60 -9.59 -4.05
CA VAL A 109 -7.90 -8.96 -3.70
C VAL A 109 -7.82 -7.44 -3.64
N PHE A 110 -6.60 -6.89 -3.70
CA PHE A 110 -6.36 -5.46 -3.67
C PHE A 110 -5.36 -5.07 -4.75
N THR A 111 -5.67 -4.01 -5.50
CA THR A 111 -4.74 -3.36 -6.42
C THR A 111 -4.64 -1.87 -6.12
N PRO A 112 -3.41 -1.33 -5.98
CA PRO A 112 -3.19 0.11 -5.87
C PRO A 112 -3.17 0.84 -7.22
N ALA A 113 -3.19 0.13 -8.35
CA ALA A 113 -2.95 0.72 -9.67
C ALA A 113 -3.96 0.26 -10.73
N TRP A 114 -5.24 0.51 -10.48
CA TRP A 114 -6.29 0.34 -11.49
C TRP A 114 -6.26 1.49 -12.50
N LEU A 115 -5.82 1.21 -13.73
CA LEU A 115 -5.81 2.16 -14.83
C LEU A 115 -7.16 2.17 -15.52
N MET A 116 -7.66 3.37 -15.81
CA MET A 116 -8.84 3.59 -16.65
C MET A 116 -8.54 4.70 -17.66
N VAL A 117 -8.72 4.41 -18.94
CA VAL A 117 -8.53 5.36 -20.05
C VAL A 117 -9.87 5.58 -20.71
N GLY A 118 -10.36 6.82 -20.66
CA GLY A 118 -11.62 7.24 -21.26
C GLY A 118 -11.40 8.22 -22.40
N ARG A 119 -12.11 8.04 -23.51
CA ARG A 119 -12.24 9.04 -24.57
C ARG A 119 -13.51 9.84 -24.36
N LYS A 120 -13.40 11.17 -24.37
CA LYS A 120 -14.57 12.05 -24.39
C LYS A 120 -15.25 11.96 -25.77
N PRO A 121 -16.52 11.57 -25.87
CA PRO A 121 -17.26 11.63 -27.13
C PRO A 121 -17.43 13.10 -27.55
N LEU A 122 -17.28 13.37 -28.86
CA LEU A 122 -17.47 14.69 -29.45
C LEU A 122 -18.89 15.23 -29.22
#